data_AF-A0A9W9NTQ6-F1
#
_entry.id   AF-A0A9W9NTQ6-F1
#
_cell.length_a   1.000
_cell.length_b   1.000
_cell.length_c   1.000
_cell.angle_alpha   90.00
_cell.angle_beta   90.00
_cell.angle_gamma   90.00
#
_symmetry.space_group_name_H-M   'P 1'
#
loop_
_entity.id
_entity.type
_entity.pdbx_description
1 polymer ?
#
loop_
_entity_poly.entity_id
_entity_poly.type
_entity_poly.pdbx_seq_one_letter_code
_entity_poly.pdbx_strand_id
1 'polypeptide(L)'
;MDVVDAERARQLSLFRPLEPRGASTGPAARQGRYRGGLPSLLQAILPCYQRSNDCGYCKSDNGGSASYYTSSVAVRPEHYGELIDRGWRRSGTLYYKQNLARSCCPHYTLRLPVAEFRPRRDQRRAINRWNKFVLGPEYMRKVSQLCPRTREEKRYRKCNFDLQSAVHEAEYSNLKRPIDPATNRPLEPAHRFEVNLEGDSTSQMKHEVFVKYQTKIHRDQPSRWKMKDFKGFLCSGIKRSPAPGSKADENQKKLGSWHQCYRLDGKLIAVAVLDLVPNGVSSVYLYYDPDYEEWEFGKLSALREIAFSLEHSYPFYYMGFYIHNCQKMRYKGNFRPQYILDPETYTWDPLEGELSEKLDKRSYVSLSRDRAGPSDSQPIPLDPDVNEEDLSLFEINMPGTLTLDEVKALDLDHWLLLVRGTFVEMIDLVGWETMPMDQPQSLKGIIAELAAVLGPSIVKNSAVVLFD
;
A
#
# COMPACT_ATOMS: atom_id res chain seq x y z
N MET A 1 10.00 -3.65 5.12
CA MET A 1 8.81 -2.95 4.59
C MET A 1 8.58 -1.78 5.50
N ASP A 2 8.87 -0.59 4.99
CA ASP A 2 9.27 0.54 5.82
C ASP A 2 8.10 1.20 6.54
N VAL A 3 8.11 1.03 7.87
CA VAL A 3 7.30 1.79 8.83
C VAL A 3 7.67 3.29 8.83
N VAL A 4 8.74 3.68 8.14
CA VAL A 4 9.19 5.06 7.94
C VAL A 4 8.12 5.92 7.22
N ASP A 5 7.45 5.38 6.18
CA ASP A 5 6.37 6.09 5.49
C ASP A 5 5.12 6.24 6.37
N ALA A 6 4.86 5.24 7.22
CA ALA A 6 3.76 5.25 8.18
C ALA A 6 3.94 6.32 9.27
N GLU A 7 5.19 6.53 9.70
CA GLU A 7 5.53 7.52 10.71
C GLU A 7 5.38 8.97 10.19
N ARG A 8 5.75 9.21 8.92
CA ARG A 8 5.47 10.48 8.22
C ARG A 8 4.00 10.72 7.96
N ALA A 9 3.29 9.71 7.44
CA ALA A 9 1.84 9.78 7.28
C ALA A 9 1.13 10.10 8.61
N ARG A 10 1.66 9.64 9.74
CA ARG A 10 1.12 9.96 11.07
C ARG A 10 1.47 11.37 11.55
N GLN A 11 2.68 11.89 11.32
CA GLN A 11 2.98 13.31 11.61
C GLN A 11 1.99 14.24 10.91
N LEU A 12 1.49 13.84 9.74
CA LEU A 12 0.48 14.59 8.99
C LEU A 12 -0.95 14.37 9.47
N SER A 13 -1.28 13.20 10.03
CA SER A 13 -2.57 12.97 10.72
C SER A 13 -2.76 13.81 12.01
N LEU A 14 -1.70 14.47 12.49
CA LEU A 14 -1.75 15.45 13.59
C LEU A 14 -2.08 16.87 13.09
N PHE A 15 -2.06 17.12 11.78
CA PHE A 15 -2.63 18.35 11.23
C PHE A 15 -4.15 18.24 11.35
N ARG A 16 -4.70 19.02 12.27
CA ARG A 16 -6.12 19.34 12.28
C ARG A 16 -6.49 19.91 10.90
N PRO A 17 -7.74 19.71 10.43
CA PRO A 17 -8.25 20.53 9.34
C PRO A 17 -7.93 21.99 9.66
N LEU A 18 -7.45 22.76 8.67
CA LEU A 18 -7.43 24.21 8.80
C LEU A 18 -8.87 24.62 9.10
N GLU A 19 -9.14 25.09 10.33
CA GLU A 19 -10.35 25.86 10.55
C GLU A 19 -10.24 27.07 9.63
N PRO A 20 -11.22 27.30 8.74
CA PRO A 20 -11.18 28.45 7.85
C PRO A 20 -11.10 29.69 8.71
N ARG A 21 -9.96 30.41 8.65
CA ARG A 21 -9.85 31.75 9.22
C ARG A 21 -10.76 32.65 8.40
N GLY A 22 -11.99 32.83 8.85
CA GLY A 22 -12.90 33.86 8.34
C GLY A 22 -13.95 33.44 7.31
N ALA A 23 -14.41 32.18 7.27
CA ALA A 23 -15.62 31.85 6.51
C ALA A 23 -16.88 32.21 7.32
N SER A 24 -17.42 33.40 7.08
CA SER A 24 -18.75 33.81 7.54
C SER A 24 -19.81 32.81 7.06
N THR A 25 -20.57 32.25 8.00
CA THR A 25 -21.90 31.61 7.84
C THR A 25 -22.32 31.24 6.40
N GLY A 26 -22.04 30.00 5.97
CA GLY A 26 -22.49 29.47 4.67
C GLY A 26 -24.01 29.19 4.62
N PRO A 27 -24.61 29.11 3.40
CA PRO A 27 -26.05 29.17 3.20
C PRO A 27 -26.75 27.80 3.29
N ALA A 28 -28.06 27.82 3.53
CA ALA A 28 -28.93 26.65 3.59
C ALA A 28 -29.14 26.02 2.20
N ALA A 29 -28.74 24.76 2.02
CA ALA A 29 -28.99 23.98 0.80
C ALA A 29 -30.46 23.52 0.71
N ARG A 30 -31.03 23.53 -0.51
CA ARG A 30 -32.38 23.02 -0.81
C ARG A 30 -32.36 21.47 -0.85
N GLN A 31 -33.37 20.85 -0.25
CA GLN A 31 -33.46 19.39 -0.09
C GLN A 31 -33.85 18.68 -1.41
N GLY A 32 -32.93 17.93 -1.99
CA GLY A 32 -33.20 16.93 -3.04
C GLY A 32 -33.03 15.50 -2.50
N ARG A 33 -34.01 14.61 -2.70
CA ARG A 33 -33.89 13.17 -2.38
C ARG A 33 -33.40 12.40 -3.60
N TYR A 34 -32.15 11.91 -3.56
CA TYR A 34 -31.60 10.99 -4.56
C TYR A 34 -32.31 9.61 -4.50
N ARG A 35 -32.77 9.09 -5.65
CA ARG A 35 -33.50 7.81 -5.80
C ARG A 35 -32.75 6.80 -6.71
N GLY A 36 -31.42 6.80 -6.70
CA GLY A 36 -30.59 5.77 -7.34
C GLY A 36 -30.05 4.77 -6.33
N GLY A 37 -29.88 3.49 -6.72
CA GLY A 37 -29.17 2.50 -5.90
C GLY A 37 -27.77 2.99 -5.54
N LEU A 38 -27.35 2.81 -4.28
CA LEU A 38 -26.14 3.40 -3.68
C LEU A 38 -24.91 3.17 -4.59
N PRO A 39 -24.39 4.21 -5.26
CA PRO A 39 -23.08 4.14 -5.87
C PRO A 39 -22.04 3.95 -4.77
N SER A 40 -20.85 3.52 -5.15
CA SER A 40 -19.66 3.54 -4.30
C SER A 40 -19.60 4.79 -3.41
N LEU A 41 -19.76 4.63 -2.09
CA LEU A 41 -19.50 5.70 -1.12
C LEU A 41 -17.98 5.87 -1.03
N LEU A 42 -17.37 6.57 -1.98
CA LEU A 42 -16.07 7.18 -1.76
C LEU A 42 -16.32 8.41 -0.90
N GLN A 43 -15.81 8.38 0.31
CA GLN A 43 -15.85 9.51 1.23
C GLN A 43 -14.45 10.14 1.20
N ALA A 44 -14.17 11.07 0.29
CA ALA A 44 -12.86 11.72 0.21
C ALA A 44 -12.89 13.10 0.87
N ILE A 45 -12.11 13.27 1.95
CA ILE A 45 -11.96 14.48 2.76
C ILE A 45 -10.69 15.24 2.38
N LEU A 46 -10.86 16.56 2.24
CA LEU A 46 -9.90 17.68 2.17
C LEU A 46 -8.52 17.35 1.59
N PRO A 47 -8.23 17.81 0.37
CA PRO A 47 -6.88 17.74 -0.15
C PRO A 47 -5.96 18.74 0.55
N CYS A 48 -4.71 18.34 0.76
CA CYS A 48 -3.63 19.29 1.01
C CYS A 48 -2.35 18.85 0.31
N TYR A 49 -1.79 19.72 -0.51
CA TYR A 49 -0.42 19.58 -0.97
C TYR A 49 0.51 20.07 0.15
N GLN A 50 1.54 19.27 0.46
CA GLN A 50 2.49 19.62 1.51
C GLN A 50 3.92 19.25 1.11
N ARG A 51 4.86 20.12 1.48
CA ARG A 51 6.30 19.88 1.35
C ARG A 51 6.92 19.79 2.74
N SER A 52 7.65 18.71 2.98
CA SER A 52 8.49 18.55 4.16
C SER A 52 9.93 18.89 3.81
N ASN A 53 10.58 19.67 4.67
CA ASN A 53 12.00 20.01 4.54
C ASN A 53 12.95 18.87 4.95
N ASP A 54 12.42 17.85 5.61
CA ASP A 54 13.19 16.67 5.97
C ASP A 54 12.99 15.56 4.91
N CYS A 55 13.88 14.57 4.89
CA CYS A 55 13.67 13.31 4.19
C CYS A 55 13.96 12.12 5.09
N GLY A 56 12.97 11.21 5.24
CA GLY A 56 13.07 10.02 6.09
C GLY A 56 14.07 8.97 5.61
N TYR A 57 14.55 9.09 4.36
CA TYR A 57 15.41 8.09 3.71
C TYR A 57 16.87 8.52 3.61
N CYS A 58 17.15 9.69 3.01
CA CYS A 58 18.54 10.16 2.83
C CYS A 58 19.03 11.04 3.98
N LYS A 59 18.13 11.60 4.83
CA LYS A 59 18.47 12.50 5.95
C LYS A 59 19.44 13.63 5.60
N SER A 60 19.46 14.06 4.34
CA SER A 60 20.33 15.14 3.87
C SER A 60 19.76 16.48 4.32
N ASP A 61 20.63 17.40 4.74
CA ASP A 61 20.25 18.72 5.30
C ASP A 61 19.48 19.61 4.31
N ASN A 62 19.60 19.37 2.99
CA ASN A 62 18.88 20.07 1.92
C ASN A 62 17.82 19.19 1.22
N GLY A 63 17.46 18.04 1.79
CA GLY A 63 16.59 17.06 1.13
C GLY A 63 15.18 17.05 1.70
N GLY A 64 14.20 17.38 0.87
CA GLY A 64 12.79 17.35 1.21
C GLY A 64 11.99 16.26 0.49
N SER A 65 10.73 16.10 0.90
CA SER A 65 9.72 15.31 0.19
C SER A 65 8.44 16.11 0.04
N ALA A 66 7.88 16.12 -1.16
CA ALA A 66 6.61 16.76 -1.44
C ALA A 66 5.55 15.72 -1.78
N SER A 67 4.33 15.92 -1.30
CA SER A 67 3.24 14.95 -1.48
C SER A 67 1.89 15.64 -1.39
N TYR A 68 0.95 15.11 -2.15
CA TYR A 68 -0.45 15.46 -2.08
C TYR A 68 -1.16 14.47 -1.16
N TYR A 69 -1.88 14.98 -0.17
CA TYR A 69 -2.59 14.19 0.83
C TYR A 69 -4.09 14.36 0.67
N THR A 70 -4.83 13.30 0.99
CA THR A 70 -6.28 13.31 1.17
C THR A 70 -6.63 12.25 2.21
N SER A 71 -7.78 12.34 2.86
CA SER A 71 -8.20 11.30 3.80
C SER A 71 -9.51 10.66 3.36
N SER A 72 -9.69 9.39 3.67
CA SER A 72 -10.93 8.68 3.42
C SER A 72 -11.15 7.58 4.44
N VAL A 73 -12.38 7.53 4.96
CA VAL A 73 -12.82 6.49 5.92
C VAL A 73 -13.45 5.28 5.22
N ALA A 74 -13.82 5.42 3.95
CA ALA A 74 -14.49 4.38 3.17
C ALA A 74 -14.05 4.46 1.71
N VAL A 75 -13.21 3.50 1.30
CA VAL A 75 -12.80 3.31 -0.09
C VAL A 75 -13.19 1.91 -0.55
N ARG A 76 -13.66 1.81 -1.79
CA ARG A 76 -13.92 0.52 -2.43
C ARG A 76 -12.61 -0.13 -2.88
N PRO A 77 -12.44 -1.46 -2.75
CA PRO A 77 -11.25 -2.14 -3.23
C PRO A 77 -10.93 -1.86 -4.71
N GLU A 78 -11.95 -1.71 -5.55
CA GLU A 78 -11.77 -1.39 -6.98
C GLU A 78 -11.10 -0.03 -7.17
N HIS A 79 -11.61 0.99 -6.48
CA HIS A 79 -11.10 2.34 -6.55
C HIS A 79 -9.71 2.46 -5.92
N TYR A 80 -9.44 1.74 -4.83
CA TYR A 80 -8.09 1.72 -4.28
C TYR A 80 -7.08 1.07 -5.24
N GLY A 81 -7.48 0.03 -5.97
CA GLY A 81 -6.65 -0.54 -7.03
C GLY A 81 -6.26 0.51 -8.09
N GLU A 82 -7.23 1.29 -8.57
CA GLU A 82 -6.96 2.39 -9.52
C GLU A 82 -6.07 3.48 -8.91
N LEU A 83 -6.27 3.82 -7.63
CA LEU A 83 -5.39 4.76 -6.93
C LEU A 83 -3.94 4.25 -6.85
N ILE A 84 -3.72 2.97 -6.53
CA ILE A 84 -2.38 2.34 -6.55
C ILE A 84 -1.73 2.49 -7.92
N ASP A 85 -2.49 2.21 -8.98
CA ASP A 85 -2.05 2.29 -10.38
C ASP A 85 -1.86 3.74 -10.87
N ARG A 86 -2.23 4.74 -10.06
CA ARG A 86 -1.92 6.17 -10.23
C ARG A 86 -0.87 6.68 -9.24
N GLY A 87 -0.19 5.77 -8.54
CA GLY A 87 0.90 6.10 -7.62
C GLY A 87 0.49 6.49 -6.20
N TRP A 88 -0.79 6.35 -5.84
CA TRP A 88 -1.25 6.60 -4.48
C TRP A 88 -0.89 5.45 -3.53
N ARG A 89 -0.64 5.80 -2.26
CA ARG A 89 -0.56 4.86 -1.14
C ARG A 89 -1.36 5.39 0.04
N ARG A 90 -1.46 4.60 1.11
CA ARG A 90 -2.20 4.99 2.30
C ARG A 90 -1.58 4.48 3.59
N SER A 91 -1.95 5.13 4.68
CA SER A 91 -1.68 4.76 6.06
C SER A 91 -2.94 5.03 6.87
N GLY A 92 -3.60 3.99 7.36
CA GLY A 92 -4.91 4.18 7.99
C GLY A 92 -5.92 4.72 6.98
N THR A 93 -6.55 5.82 7.36
CA THR A 93 -7.48 6.59 6.52
C THR A 93 -6.79 7.69 5.73
N LEU A 94 -5.49 7.93 5.89
CA LEU A 94 -4.75 8.94 5.13
C LEU A 94 -4.21 8.33 3.84
N TYR A 95 -4.48 8.97 2.72
CA TYR A 95 -3.99 8.64 1.39
C TYR A 95 -3.02 9.71 0.92
N TYR A 96 -1.99 9.30 0.20
CA TYR A 96 -0.96 10.22 -0.25
C TYR A 96 -0.39 9.80 -1.60
N LYS A 97 -0.10 10.79 -2.43
CA LYS A 97 0.58 10.65 -3.71
C LYS A 97 1.79 11.55 -3.70
N GLN A 98 2.96 10.97 -3.92
CA GLN A 98 4.20 11.73 -3.84
C GLN A 98 4.48 12.49 -5.13
N ASN A 99 5.02 13.71 -5.00
CA ASN A 99 5.59 14.43 -6.11
C ASN A 99 7.05 13.98 -6.28
N LEU A 100 7.26 13.01 -7.17
CA LEU A 100 8.57 12.38 -7.38
C LEU A 100 9.61 13.36 -7.93
N ALA A 101 9.21 14.33 -8.75
CA ALA A 101 10.14 15.32 -9.32
C ALA A 101 10.68 16.29 -8.27
N ARG A 102 9.92 16.52 -7.19
CA ARG A 102 10.26 17.47 -6.12
C ARG A 102 10.73 16.79 -4.83
N SER A 103 10.90 15.47 -4.86
CA SER A 103 11.38 14.68 -3.73
C SER A 103 12.82 14.23 -3.97
N CYS A 104 13.70 14.44 -2.99
CA CYS A 104 15.12 14.06 -3.13
C CYS A 104 15.32 12.53 -3.25
N CYS A 105 14.37 11.76 -2.72
CA CYS A 105 14.27 10.30 -2.86
C CYS A 105 12.95 9.98 -3.58
N PRO A 106 12.95 9.76 -4.90
CA PRO A 106 11.72 9.43 -5.63
C PRO A 106 11.18 8.04 -5.26
N HIS A 107 9.90 7.96 -4.92
CA HIS A 107 9.23 6.72 -4.50
C HIS A 107 8.43 6.14 -5.65
N TYR A 108 9.07 5.29 -6.44
CA TYR A 108 8.41 4.60 -7.55
C TYR A 108 7.49 3.50 -7.04
N THR A 109 6.32 3.39 -7.64
CA THR A 109 5.40 2.27 -7.37
C THR A 109 5.90 1.01 -8.09
N LEU A 110 6.05 -0.10 -7.36
CA LEU A 110 6.36 -1.41 -7.95
C LEU A 110 5.13 -2.30 -8.07
N ARG A 111 5.10 -3.10 -9.13
CA ARG A 111 4.28 -4.31 -9.23
C ARG A 111 5.09 -5.50 -9.77
N LEU A 112 4.77 -6.67 -9.26
CA LEU A 112 5.29 -7.96 -9.70
C LEU A 112 4.14 -8.78 -10.33
N PRO A 113 4.20 -9.16 -11.61
CA PRO A 113 3.32 -10.19 -12.18
C PRO A 113 3.63 -11.53 -11.52
N VAL A 114 2.71 -12.04 -10.70
CA VAL A 114 3.02 -13.16 -9.80
C VAL A 114 3.24 -14.48 -10.54
N ALA A 115 2.58 -14.65 -11.69
CA ALA A 115 2.74 -15.82 -12.56
C ALA A 115 4.15 -15.94 -13.17
N GLU A 116 4.87 -14.83 -13.29
CA GLU A 116 6.23 -14.77 -13.84
C GLU A 116 7.30 -14.81 -12.74
N PHE A 117 6.90 -14.74 -11.47
CA PHE A 117 7.83 -14.63 -10.36
C PHE A 117 8.75 -15.86 -10.27
N ARG A 118 10.06 -15.59 -10.18
CA ARG A 118 11.08 -16.63 -9.99
C ARG A 118 11.90 -16.37 -8.73
N PRO A 119 11.73 -17.19 -7.67
CA PRO A 119 12.49 -17.03 -6.43
C PRO A 119 14.00 -17.13 -6.68
N ARG A 120 14.77 -16.15 -6.20
CA ARG A 120 16.25 -16.15 -6.22
C ARG A 120 16.84 -17.10 -5.18
N ARG A 121 18.14 -17.39 -5.31
CA ARG A 121 18.85 -18.33 -4.42
C ARG A 121 18.77 -17.93 -2.94
N ASP A 122 18.87 -16.65 -2.64
CA ASP A 122 18.79 -16.10 -1.28
C ASP A 122 17.37 -16.20 -0.71
N GLN A 123 16.34 -15.92 -1.51
CA GLN A 123 14.93 -16.10 -1.15
C GLN A 123 14.60 -17.58 -0.87
N ARG A 124 15.04 -18.50 -1.74
CA ARG A 124 14.93 -19.95 -1.53
C ARG A 124 15.67 -20.39 -0.27
N ARG A 125 16.85 -19.82 0.00
CA ARG A 125 17.60 -20.13 1.22
C ARG A 125 16.85 -19.67 2.47
N ALA A 126 16.26 -18.47 2.46
CA ALA A 126 15.51 -17.95 3.61
C ALA A 126 14.35 -18.89 3.99
N ILE A 127 13.48 -19.25 3.03
CA ILE A 127 12.34 -20.13 3.30
C ILE A 127 12.79 -21.55 3.71
N ASN A 128 13.81 -22.11 3.07
CA ASN A 128 14.32 -23.43 3.45
C ASN A 128 14.97 -23.45 4.84
N ARG A 129 15.61 -22.35 5.26
CA ARG A 129 16.14 -22.22 6.64
C ARG A 129 14.99 -22.19 7.63
N TRP A 130 13.97 -21.36 7.37
CA TRP A 130 12.77 -21.28 8.21
C TRP A 130 12.07 -22.62 8.35
N ASN A 131 11.82 -23.32 7.24
CA ASN A 131 11.19 -24.64 7.26
C ASN A 131 11.97 -25.65 8.09
N LYS A 132 13.30 -25.69 7.97
CA LYS A 132 14.14 -26.60 8.76
C LYS A 132 14.08 -26.30 10.25
N PHE A 133 14.02 -25.02 10.63
CA PHE A 133 13.89 -24.60 12.02
C PHE A 133 12.55 -25.05 12.61
N VAL A 134 11.45 -24.71 11.94
CA VAL A 134 10.10 -25.08 12.38
C VAL A 134 9.93 -26.59 12.48
N LEU A 135 10.32 -27.33 11.44
CA LEU A 135 10.15 -28.78 11.40
C LEU A 135 11.06 -29.49 12.40
N GLY A 136 12.32 -29.06 12.51
CA GLY A 136 13.32 -29.70 13.37
C GLY A 136 13.89 -31.01 12.81
N PRO A 137 15.10 -31.40 13.26
CA PRO A 137 15.83 -32.55 12.72
C PRO A 137 15.15 -33.90 13.01
N GLU A 138 14.52 -34.05 14.18
CA GLU A 138 13.91 -35.31 14.58
C GLU A 138 12.67 -35.64 13.73
N TYR A 139 11.75 -34.68 13.60
CA TYR A 139 10.57 -34.82 12.75
C TYR A 139 10.95 -35.12 11.31
N MET A 140 11.87 -34.32 10.72
CA MET A 140 12.32 -34.52 9.34
C MET A 140 12.90 -35.93 9.13
N ARG A 141 13.70 -36.43 10.07
CA ARG A 141 14.28 -37.77 10.02
C ARG A 141 13.18 -38.84 10.07
N LYS A 142 12.30 -38.80 11.07
CA LYS A 142 11.25 -39.82 11.25
C LYS A 142 10.24 -39.82 10.10
N VAL A 143 9.82 -38.64 9.62
CA VAL A 143 8.93 -38.54 8.44
C VAL A 143 9.59 -39.10 7.19
N SER A 144 10.90 -38.89 6.99
CA SER A 144 11.60 -39.46 5.83
C SER A 144 11.66 -41.00 5.85
N GLN A 145 11.63 -41.61 7.05
CA GLN A 145 11.61 -43.05 7.25
C GLN A 145 10.21 -43.64 7.08
N LEU A 146 9.20 -43.02 7.71
CA LEU A 146 7.81 -43.50 7.70
C LEU A 146 7.07 -43.16 6.39
N CYS A 147 7.45 -42.07 5.73
CA CYS A 147 6.84 -41.59 4.50
C CYS A 147 7.94 -41.24 3.47
N PRO A 148 8.67 -42.25 2.96
CA PRO A 148 9.75 -42.01 2.01
C PRO A 148 9.21 -41.43 0.70
N ARG A 149 9.84 -40.37 0.22
CA ARG A 149 9.53 -39.78 -1.09
C ARG A 149 9.98 -40.70 -2.22
N THR A 150 9.20 -40.73 -3.30
CA THR A 150 9.53 -41.51 -4.49
C THR A 150 10.79 -40.97 -5.17
N ARG A 151 11.42 -41.79 -6.02
CA ARG A 151 12.60 -41.36 -6.80
C ARG A 151 12.27 -40.17 -7.70
N GLU A 152 11.07 -40.16 -8.25
CA GLU A 152 10.56 -39.10 -9.13
C GLU A 152 10.36 -37.79 -8.36
N GLU A 153 9.72 -37.82 -7.18
CA GLU A 153 9.56 -36.65 -6.32
C GLU A 153 10.91 -36.05 -5.89
N LYS A 154 11.88 -36.91 -5.55
CA LYS A 154 13.25 -36.48 -5.20
C LYS A 154 13.94 -35.82 -6.40
N ARG A 155 13.82 -36.38 -7.60
CA ARG A 155 14.37 -35.80 -8.84
C ARG A 155 13.70 -34.47 -9.16
N TYR A 156 12.37 -34.39 -9.07
CA TYR A 156 11.61 -33.18 -9.33
C TYR A 156 12.03 -32.04 -8.40
N ARG A 157 12.08 -32.25 -7.08
CA ARG A 157 12.50 -31.21 -6.12
C ARG A 157 13.96 -30.78 -6.25
N LYS A 158 14.82 -31.62 -6.86
CA LYS A 158 16.22 -31.24 -7.15
C LYS A 158 16.29 -30.28 -8.33
N CYS A 159 15.43 -30.46 -9.33
CA CYS A 159 15.43 -29.67 -10.57
C CYS A 159 14.51 -28.45 -10.50
N ASN A 160 13.43 -28.52 -9.72
CA ASN A 160 12.37 -27.51 -9.66
C ASN A 160 12.20 -26.98 -8.24
N PHE A 161 11.91 -25.67 -8.14
CA PHE A 161 11.50 -25.04 -6.91
C PHE A 161 10.06 -24.57 -7.07
N ASP A 162 9.14 -25.24 -6.39
CA ASP A 162 7.74 -24.81 -6.32
C ASP A 162 7.54 -23.89 -5.11
N LEU A 163 7.10 -22.66 -5.37
CA LEU A 163 6.93 -21.65 -4.33
C LEU A 163 5.79 -22.02 -3.38
N GLN A 164 4.63 -22.43 -3.91
CA GLN A 164 3.45 -22.76 -3.11
C GLN A 164 3.77 -23.90 -2.15
N SER A 165 4.33 -25.01 -2.65
CA SER A 165 4.78 -26.10 -1.77
C SER A 165 5.80 -25.64 -0.73
N ALA A 166 6.74 -24.77 -1.09
CA ALA A 166 7.81 -24.35 -0.18
C ALA A 166 7.31 -23.46 0.97
N VAL A 167 6.37 -22.54 0.71
CA VAL A 167 5.84 -21.65 1.77
C VAL A 167 4.91 -22.39 2.73
N HIS A 168 4.20 -23.40 2.23
CA HIS A 168 3.27 -24.22 3.02
C HIS A 168 3.94 -25.38 3.74
N GLU A 169 5.18 -25.74 3.42
CA GLU A 169 5.87 -26.94 3.92
C GLU A 169 5.99 -26.97 5.45
N ALA A 170 6.08 -25.81 6.11
CA ALA A 170 6.19 -25.69 7.55
C ALA A 170 4.87 -25.32 8.26
N GLU A 171 3.80 -25.03 7.51
CA GLU A 171 2.50 -24.68 8.08
C GLU A 171 1.83 -25.91 8.68
N TYR A 172 1.45 -25.83 9.96
CA TYR A 172 1.00 -26.96 10.76
C TYR A 172 -0.18 -27.73 10.15
N SER A 173 -1.12 -27.02 9.52
CA SER A 173 -2.28 -27.60 8.83
C SER A 173 -1.91 -28.51 7.66
N ASN A 174 -0.74 -28.30 7.05
CA ASN A 174 -0.27 -29.02 5.86
C ASN A 174 0.72 -30.14 6.19
N LEU A 175 1.09 -30.31 7.47
CA LEU A 175 2.09 -31.29 7.88
C LEU A 175 1.55 -32.72 7.85
N LYS A 176 2.39 -33.63 7.34
CA LYS A 176 2.16 -35.07 7.49
C LYS A 176 2.52 -35.49 8.91
N ARG A 177 1.56 -36.03 9.66
CA ARG A 177 1.76 -36.47 11.05
C ARG A 177 1.46 -37.95 11.21
N PRO A 178 2.28 -38.85 10.61
CA PRO A 178 2.11 -40.29 10.80
C PRO A 178 2.33 -40.65 12.27
N ILE A 179 1.72 -41.76 12.69
CA ILE A 179 1.89 -42.27 14.05
C ILE A 179 3.30 -42.86 14.18
N ASP A 180 4.03 -42.42 15.20
CA ASP A 180 5.34 -42.97 15.55
C ASP A 180 5.17 -44.36 16.18
N PRO A 181 5.73 -45.44 15.59
CA PRO A 181 5.62 -46.79 16.15
C PRO A 181 6.17 -46.93 17.57
N ALA A 182 7.14 -46.08 17.96
CA ALA A 182 7.75 -46.16 19.29
C ALA A 182 6.91 -45.51 20.39
N THR A 183 6.16 -44.46 20.07
CA THR A 183 5.39 -43.68 21.07
C THR A 183 3.87 -43.83 20.93
N ASN A 184 3.41 -44.44 19.83
CA ASN A 184 2.01 -44.54 19.43
C ASN A 184 1.28 -43.19 19.41
N ARG A 185 2.00 -42.11 19.10
CA ARG A 185 1.49 -40.75 18.98
C ARG A 185 1.83 -40.17 17.60
N PRO A 186 1.03 -39.22 17.07
CA PRO A 186 1.39 -38.50 15.86
C PRO A 186 2.73 -37.79 16.02
N LEU A 187 3.55 -37.81 14.96
CA LEU A 187 4.77 -37.00 14.93
C LEU A 187 4.44 -35.52 14.95
N GLU A 188 5.07 -34.80 15.87
CA GLU A 188 4.97 -33.35 15.97
C GLU A 188 6.28 -32.68 15.49
N PRO A 189 6.20 -31.53 14.81
CA PRO A 189 7.37 -30.73 14.46
C PRO A 189 8.04 -30.13 15.72
N ALA A 190 9.25 -29.59 15.58
CA ALA A 190 9.90 -28.86 16.67
C ALA A 190 9.09 -27.62 17.11
N HIS A 191 8.41 -26.97 16.17
CA HIS A 191 7.55 -25.82 16.43
C HIS A 191 6.25 -25.91 15.63
N ARG A 192 5.15 -25.44 16.22
CA ARG A 192 3.86 -25.28 15.55
C ARG A 192 3.79 -23.91 14.88
N PHE A 193 3.96 -23.87 13.56
CA PHE A 193 3.87 -22.64 12.78
C PHE A 193 2.52 -22.52 12.05
N GLU A 194 1.86 -21.38 12.17
CA GLU A 194 0.54 -21.13 11.61
C GLU A 194 0.50 -19.75 10.94
N VAL A 195 -0.13 -19.68 9.77
CA VAL A 195 -0.31 -18.43 9.03
C VAL A 195 -1.79 -18.27 8.72
N ASN A 196 -2.40 -17.24 9.29
CA ASN A 196 -3.84 -17.01 9.16
C ASN A 196 -4.11 -15.63 8.58
N LEU A 197 -5.07 -15.55 7.66
CA LEU A 197 -5.59 -14.28 7.17
C LEU A 197 -6.74 -13.82 8.08
N GLU A 198 -6.51 -12.74 8.81
CA GLU A 198 -7.45 -12.15 9.77
C GLU A 198 -7.99 -10.80 9.27
N GLY A 199 -9.09 -10.34 9.85
CA GLY A 199 -9.57 -8.99 9.62
C GLY A 199 -8.61 -7.90 10.10
N ASP A 200 -8.85 -6.69 9.62
CA ASP A 200 -8.18 -5.43 9.94
C ASP A 200 -8.43 -4.92 11.38
N SER A 201 -9.01 -5.75 12.25
CA SER A 201 -9.30 -5.38 13.63
C SER A 201 -8.04 -5.26 14.48
N THR A 202 -8.10 -4.30 15.41
CA THR A 202 -7.13 -4.17 16.50
C THR A 202 -7.23 -5.36 17.44
N SER A 203 -6.09 -5.89 17.86
CA SER A 203 -6.00 -6.81 18.99
C SER A 203 -4.79 -6.47 19.86
N GLN A 204 -4.86 -6.85 21.13
CA GLN A 204 -3.78 -6.66 22.09
C GLN A 204 -2.48 -7.34 21.62
N MET A 205 -2.58 -8.58 21.12
CA MET A 205 -1.44 -9.31 20.57
C MET A 205 -0.79 -8.59 19.39
N LYS A 206 -1.58 -8.04 18.45
CA LYS A 206 -1.06 -7.27 17.31
C LYS A 206 -0.34 -6.00 17.78
N HIS A 207 -0.89 -5.31 18.79
CA HIS A 207 -0.30 -4.10 19.37
C HIS A 207 1.03 -4.37 20.08
N GLU A 208 1.12 -5.45 20.85
CA GLU A 208 2.36 -5.83 21.55
C GLU A 208 3.54 -6.08 20.61
N VAL A 209 3.30 -6.83 19.52
CA VAL A 209 4.34 -7.06 18.50
C VAL A 209 4.73 -5.74 17.83
N PHE A 210 3.77 -4.87 17.54
CA PHE A 210 4.03 -3.56 16.95
C PHE A 210 4.87 -2.66 17.87
N VAL A 211 4.52 -2.54 19.15
CA VAL A 211 5.28 -1.74 20.13
C VAL A 211 6.70 -2.27 20.27
N LYS A 212 6.86 -3.60 20.32
CA LYS A 212 8.19 -4.23 20.39
C LYS A 212 9.02 -3.91 19.15
N TYR A 213 8.42 -3.98 17.96
CA TYR A 213 9.06 -3.62 16.70
C TYR A 213 9.50 -2.15 16.69
N GLN A 214 8.61 -1.21 17.02
CA GLN A 214 8.93 0.22 17.07
C GLN A 214 10.04 0.54 18.07
N THR A 215 9.98 -0.06 19.26
CA THR A 215 10.99 0.19 20.30
C THR A 215 12.38 -0.31 19.89
N LYS A 216 12.48 -1.52 19.32
CA LYS A 216 13.78 -2.14 19.02
C LYS A 216 14.36 -1.70 17.67
N ILE A 217 13.52 -1.56 16.64
CA ILE A 217 13.95 -1.22 15.28
C ILE A 217 14.01 0.30 15.07
N HIS A 218 12.99 1.04 15.54
CA HIS A 218 12.89 2.49 15.37
C HIS A 218 13.42 3.29 16.57
N ARG A 219 13.80 2.63 17.67
CA ARG A 219 14.32 3.25 18.90
C ARG A 219 13.34 4.23 19.54
N ASP A 220 12.05 3.99 19.34
CA ASP A 220 11.00 4.78 19.95
C ASP A 220 10.79 4.46 21.43
N GLN A 221 10.23 5.42 22.16
CA GLN A 221 9.79 5.20 23.53
C GLN A 221 8.48 4.39 23.54
N PRO A 222 8.37 3.29 24.32
CA PRO A 222 7.16 2.47 24.37
C PRO A 222 5.89 3.25 24.77
N SER A 223 6.05 4.25 25.64
CA SER A 223 4.97 5.13 26.10
C SER A 223 4.33 5.98 24.99
N ARG A 224 5.02 6.15 23.85
CA ARG A 224 4.53 6.85 22.65
C ARG A 224 3.40 6.10 21.96
N TRP A 225 3.32 4.78 22.11
CA TRP A 225 2.51 3.91 21.26
C TRP A 225 1.28 3.37 21.98
N LYS A 226 0.25 4.21 22.15
CA LYS A 226 -1.03 3.77 22.73
C LYS A 226 -1.89 3.04 21.69
N MET A 227 -2.88 2.26 22.14
CA MET A 227 -3.77 1.50 21.26
C MET A 227 -4.49 2.40 20.22
N LYS A 228 -4.85 3.64 20.58
CA LYS A 228 -5.45 4.61 19.65
C LYS A 228 -4.54 4.95 18.47
N ASP A 229 -3.23 4.99 18.72
CA ASP A 229 -2.24 5.38 17.74
C ASP A 229 -1.96 4.22 16.79
N PHE A 230 -1.97 3.00 17.34
CA PHE A 230 -1.85 1.76 16.59
C PHE A 230 -2.98 1.55 15.58
N LYS A 231 -4.21 1.99 15.90
CA LYS A 231 -5.35 1.92 14.96
C LYS A 231 -5.04 2.57 13.60
N GLY A 232 -4.28 3.65 13.60
CA GLY A 232 -3.87 4.33 12.35
C GLY A 232 -2.95 3.49 11.46
N PHE A 233 -2.23 2.50 12.01
CA PHE A 233 -1.31 1.64 11.25
C PHE A 233 -1.99 0.41 10.67
N LEU A 234 -3.14 0.02 11.21
CA LEU A 234 -3.85 -1.19 10.76
C LEU A 234 -4.59 -0.99 9.43
N CYS A 235 -4.54 0.21 8.85
CA CYS A 235 -5.15 0.49 7.56
C CYS A 235 -6.61 0.04 7.48
N SER A 236 -7.43 0.43 8.46
CA SER A 236 -8.88 0.27 8.31
C SER A 236 -9.41 1.21 7.22
N GLY A 237 -10.58 0.90 6.64
CA GLY A 237 -11.30 1.80 5.73
C GLY A 237 -11.49 1.32 4.30
N ILE A 238 -10.86 0.22 3.87
CA ILE A 238 -11.26 -0.45 2.63
C ILE A 238 -12.26 -1.56 2.96
N LYS A 239 -13.47 -1.44 2.44
CA LYS A 239 -14.57 -2.36 2.77
C LYS A 239 -14.21 -3.78 2.34
N ARG A 240 -14.25 -4.71 3.29
CA ARG A 240 -14.03 -6.13 3.03
C ARG A 240 -15.19 -6.73 2.23
N SER A 241 -14.83 -7.50 1.20
CA SER A 241 -15.76 -8.30 0.41
C SER A 241 -15.18 -9.71 0.24
N PRO A 242 -15.97 -10.79 0.39
CA PRO A 242 -17.32 -10.78 0.91
C PRO A 242 -17.40 -10.29 2.36
N ALA A 243 -18.57 -9.80 2.77
CA ALA A 243 -18.76 -9.28 4.13
C ALA A 243 -18.50 -10.39 5.17
N PRO A 244 -17.88 -10.07 6.33
CA PRO A 244 -17.61 -11.07 7.37
C PRO A 244 -18.88 -11.82 7.78
N GLY A 245 -18.86 -13.15 7.73
CA GLY A 245 -20.00 -14.00 8.13
C GLY A 245 -21.08 -14.20 7.06
N SER A 246 -20.92 -13.65 5.85
CA SER A 246 -21.77 -14.03 4.72
C SER A 246 -21.48 -15.48 4.30
N LYS A 247 -22.52 -16.20 3.84
CA LYS A 247 -22.39 -17.50 3.15
C LYS A 247 -21.82 -17.29 1.74
N ALA A 248 -20.72 -16.55 1.65
CA ALA A 248 -20.03 -16.37 0.39
C ALA A 248 -19.47 -17.71 -0.05
N ASP A 249 -19.54 -17.96 -1.36
CA ASP A 249 -18.90 -19.10 -1.99
C ASP A 249 -17.42 -19.12 -1.57
N GLU A 250 -16.88 -20.28 -1.17
CA GLU A 250 -15.47 -20.40 -0.77
C GLU A 250 -14.53 -19.92 -1.89
N ASN A 251 -15.02 -19.92 -3.13
CA ASN A 251 -14.35 -19.42 -4.32
C ASN A 251 -14.40 -17.89 -4.54
N GLN A 252 -15.12 -17.12 -3.71
CA GLN A 252 -15.16 -15.67 -3.90
C GLN A 252 -13.85 -15.01 -3.44
N LYS A 253 -13.25 -14.25 -4.35
CA LYS A 253 -12.01 -13.49 -4.12
C LYS A 253 -12.19 -12.50 -2.96
N LYS A 254 -11.27 -12.56 -1.98
CA LYS A 254 -11.28 -11.67 -0.80
C LYS A 254 -10.78 -10.28 -1.17
N LEU A 255 -11.51 -9.23 -0.85
CA LEU A 255 -11.12 -7.84 -1.10
C LEU A 255 -11.15 -7.06 0.21
N GLY A 256 -10.51 -5.90 0.22
CA GLY A 256 -10.42 -5.01 1.38
C GLY A 256 -9.16 -5.21 2.20
N SER A 257 -9.17 -4.69 3.43
CA SER A 257 -8.00 -4.71 4.32
C SER A 257 -7.96 -5.96 5.18
N TRP A 258 -6.81 -6.63 5.20
CA TRP A 258 -6.60 -7.89 5.90
C TRP A 258 -5.22 -7.91 6.57
N HIS A 259 -5.10 -8.68 7.65
CA HIS A 259 -3.82 -8.93 8.30
C HIS A 259 -3.42 -10.39 8.13
N GLN A 260 -2.27 -10.64 7.52
CA GLN A 260 -1.67 -11.97 7.51
C GLN A 260 -0.83 -12.13 8.77
N CYS A 261 -1.31 -12.97 9.69
CA CYS A 261 -0.76 -13.16 11.02
C CYS A 261 0.03 -14.46 11.11
N TYR A 262 1.30 -14.36 11.51
CA TYR A 262 2.24 -15.46 11.64
C TYR A 262 2.39 -15.84 13.11
N ARG A 263 2.09 -17.10 13.46
CA ARG A 263 2.21 -17.62 14.82
C ARG A 263 3.21 -18.75 14.88
N LEU A 264 4.02 -18.77 15.93
CA LEU A 264 4.93 -19.85 16.27
C LEU A 264 4.64 -20.29 17.71
N ASP A 265 4.31 -21.56 17.91
CA ASP A 265 3.92 -22.15 19.19
C ASP A 265 2.78 -21.37 19.88
N GLY A 266 1.81 -20.91 19.08
CA GLY A 266 0.67 -20.12 19.52
C GLY A 266 0.97 -18.63 19.77
N LYS A 267 2.25 -18.21 19.78
CA LYS A 267 2.64 -16.80 19.93
C LYS A 267 2.61 -16.09 18.58
N LEU A 268 1.99 -14.91 18.50
CA LEU A 268 2.05 -14.04 17.32
C LEU A 268 3.45 -13.43 17.21
N ILE A 269 4.13 -13.69 16.08
CA ILE A 269 5.52 -13.26 15.86
C ILE A 269 5.68 -12.31 14.67
N ALA A 270 4.72 -12.25 13.75
CA ALA A 270 4.73 -11.26 12.68
C ALA A 270 3.31 -10.95 12.19
N VAL A 271 3.14 -9.76 11.62
CA VAL A 271 1.88 -9.33 11.01
C VAL A 271 2.19 -8.54 9.74
N ALA A 272 1.68 -9.02 8.60
CA ALA A 272 1.65 -8.24 7.37
C ALA A 272 0.27 -7.59 7.22
N VAL A 273 0.23 -6.28 6.99
CA VAL A 273 -0.97 -5.50 6.70
C VAL A 273 -1.12 -5.43 5.18
N LEU A 274 -2.19 -6.03 4.67
CA LEU A 274 -2.44 -6.22 3.25
C LEU A 274 -3.74 -5.52 2.83
N ASP A 275 -3.70 -4.85 1.70
CA ASP A 275 -4.90 -4.40 0.99
C ASP A 275 -5.11 -5.28 -0.24
N LEU A 276 -6.17 -6.08 -0.22
CA LEU A 276 -6.56 -6.97 -1.32
C LEU A 276 -7.48 -6.20 -2.27
N VAL A 277 -7.00 -5.97 -3.50
CA VAL A 277 -7.73 -5.26 -4.56
C VAL A 277 -7.97 -6.20 -5.74
N PRO A 278 -8.91 -5.91 -6.65
CA PRO A 278 -9.27 -6.84 -7.73
C PRO A 278 -8.07 -7.32 -8.55
N ASN A 279 -7.11 -6.43 -8.81
CA ASN A 279 -5.95 -6.70 -9.65
C ASN A 279 -4.71 -7.12 -8.86
N GLY A 280 -4.74 -7.16 -7.53
CA GLY A 280 -3.52 -7.50 -6.80
C GLY A 280 -3.60 -7.52 -5.29
N VAL A 281 -2.50 -7.96 -4.69
CA VAL A 281 -2.25 -7.88 -3.25
C VAL A 281 -1.27 -6.75 -3.01
N SER A 282 -1.70 -5.72 -2.28
CA SER A 282 -0.85 -4.60 -1.88
C SER A 282 -0.33 -4.82 -0.48
N SER A 283 0.98 -4.99 -0.34
CA SER A 283 1.62 -5.10 0.96
C SER A 283 1.92 -3.72 1.52
N VAL A 284 1.16 -3.33 2.54
CA VAL A 284 1.25 -2.00 3.14
C VAL A 284 2.34 -1.97 4.20
N TYR A 285 2.21 -2.81 5.25
CA TYR A 285 3.16 -2.87 6.36
C TYR A 285 3.54 -4.29 6.71
N LEU A 286 4.74 -4.45 7.25
CA LEU A 286 5.13 -5.67 7.94
C LEU A 286 5.87 -5.26 9.21
N TYR A 287 5.37 -5.74 10.34
CA TYR A 287 6.06 -5.65 11.62
C TYR A 287 6.15 -7.04 12.25
N TYR A 288 7.24 -7.31 12.95
CA TYR A 288 7.53 -8.61 13.51
C TYR A 288 8.22 -8.50 14.86
N ASP A 289 8.18 -9.58 15.65
CA ASP A 289 8.90 -9.70 16.90
C ASP A 289 10.40 -9.73 16.58
N PRO A 290 11.18 -8.69 16.97
CA PRO A 290 12.58 -8.58 16.58
C PRO A 290 13.50 -9.63 17.20
N ASP A 291 13.00 -10.52 18.05
CA ASP A 291 13.77 -11.70 18.48
C ASP A 291 13.90 -12.73 17.35
N TYR A 292 13.10 -12.59 16.28
CA TYR A 292 13.15 -13.42 15.07
C TYR A 292 13.80 -12.71 13.88
N GLU A 293 14.58 -11.64 14.10
CA GLU A 293 15.21 -10.84 13.04
C GLU A 293 16.11 -11.67 12.11
N GLU A 294 16.82 -12.67 12.64
CA GLU A 294 17.73 -13.56 11.89
C GLU A 294 17.04 -14.37 10.76
N TRP A 295 15.70 -14.50 10.84
CA TRP A 295 14.87 -15.24 9.89
C TRP A 295 14.42 -14.39 8.70
N GLU A 296 14.72 -13.09 8.70
CA GLU A 296 14.45 -12.18 7.58
C GLU A 296 12.95 -12.18 7.18
N PHE A 297 12.05 -11.97 8.14
CA PHE A 297 10.60 -12.01 7.92
C PHE A 297 10.10 -11.13 6.77
N GLY A 298 10.82 -10.06 6.41
CA GLY A 298 10.56 -9.29 5.19
C GLY A 298 10.58 -10.12 3.91
N LYS A 299 11.49 -11.09 3.79
CA LYS A 299 11.55 -12.02 2.65
C LYS A 299 10.51 -13.12 2.78
N LEU A 300 10.37 -13.72 3.97
CA LEU A 300 9.41 -14.80 4.20
C LEU A 300 7.98 -14.34 3.93
N SER A 301 7.62 -13.14 4.41
CA SER A 301 6.29 -12.57 4.22
C SER A 301 6.01 -12.29 2.75
N ALA A 302 6.95 -11.64 2.04
CA ALA A 302 6.80 -11.39 0.61
C ALA A 302 6.64 -12.69 -0.21
N LEU A 303 7.41 -13.74 0.11
CA LEU A 303 7.26 -15.04 -0.56
C LEU A 303 5.89 -15.67 -0.31
N ARG A 304 5.39 -15.61 0.93
CA ARG A 304 4.06 -16.12 1.28
C ARG A 304 2.94 -15.31 0.63
N GLU A 305 3.06 -13.99 0.58
CA GLU A 305 2.10 -13.08 -0.06
C GLU A 305 2.05 -13.27 -1.58
N ILE A 306 3.19 -13.53 -2.24
CA ILE A 306 3.23 -13.89 -3.67
C ILE A 306 2.56 -15.25 -3.90
N ALA A 307 2.82 -16.24 -3.05
CA ALA A 307 2.14 -17.54 -3.13
C ALA A 307 0.63 -17.39 -2.90
N PHE A 308 0.22 -16.61 -1.90
CA PHE A 308 -1.18 -16.27 -1.64
C PHE A 308 -1.84 -15.62 -2.86
N SER A 309 -1.12 -14.71 -3.53
CA SER A 309 -1.59 -14.05 -4.76
C SER A 309 -1.84 -15.06 -5.87
N LEU A 310 -0.93 -16.02 -6.07
CA LEU A 310 -1.09 -17.12 -7.04
C LEU A 310 -2.28 -18.03 -6.69
N GLU A 311 -2.39 -18.45 -5.43
CA GLU A 311 -3.45 -19.33 -4.91
C GLU A 311 -4.84 -18.75 -5.13
N HIS A 312 -4.99 -17.43 -5.01
CA HIS A 312 -6.27 -16.73 -5.05
C HIS A 312 -6.47 -15.88 -6.33
N SER A 313 -5.68 -16.14 -7.37
CA SER A 313 -5.80 -15.51 -8.70
C SER A 313 -5.74 -13.98 -8.66
N TYR A 314 -4.81 -13.42 -7.88
CA TYR A 314 -4.41 -12.01 -7.98
C TYR A 314 -3.25 -11.91 -8.98
N PRO A 315 -3.39 -11.17 -10.09
CA PRO A 315 -2.36 -11.16 -11.13
C PRO A 315 -1.09 -10.39 -10.71
N PHE A 316 -1.23 -9.40 -9.82
CA PHE A 316 -0.12 -8.57 -9.37
C PHE A 316 0.09 -8.58 -7.87
N TYR A 317 1.35 -8.45 -7.47
CA TYR A 317 1.75 -8.19 -6.09
C TYR A 317 2.47 -6.84 -6.02
N TYR A 318 1.95 -5.92 -5.20
CA TYR A 318 2.51 -4.58 -5.02
C TYR A 318 3.32 -4.53 -3.72
N MET A 319 4.64 -4.37 -3.85
CA MET A 319 5.58 -4.32 -2.70
C MET A 319 5.68 -2.93 -2.05
N GLY A 320 4.74 -2.04 -2.33
CA GLY A 320 4.80 -0.63 -1.94
C GLY A 320 5.78 0.17 -2.81
N PHE A 321 6.46 1.14 -2.22
CA PHE A 321 7.41 2.00 -2.93
C PHE A 321 8.80 1.40 -3.09
N TYR A 322 9.49 1.80 -4.15
CA TYR A 322 10.89 1.54 -4.43
C TYR A 322 11.62 2.87 -4.59
N ILE A 323 12.71 3.00 -3.85
CA ILE A 323 13.58 4.16 -3.89
C ILE A 323 14.95 3.65 -4.33
N HIS A 324 15.33 3.97 -5.56
CA HIS A 324 16.52 3.41 -6.21
C HIS A 324 17.81 3.68 -5.41
N ASN A 325 17.93 4.89 -4.87
CA ASN A 325 19.11 5.36 -4.13
C ASN A 325 19.09 5.01 -2.63
N CYS A 326 18.04 4.34 -2.14
CA CYS A 326 17.95 3.93 -0.73
C CYS A 326 18.24 2.44 -0.58
N GLN A 327 19.35 2.10 0.08
CA GLN A 327 19.76 0.70 0.30
C GLN A 327 18.67 -0.14 0.99
N LYS A 328 17.93 0.45 1.95
CA LYS A 328 16.82 -0.22 2.65
C LYS A 328 15.63 -0.55 1.75
N MET A 329 15.48 0.15 0.62
CA MET A 329 14.39 -0.03 -0.32
C MET A 329 14.81 -0.73 -1.62
N ARG A 330 16.11 -0.72 -1.95
CA ARG A 330 16.67 -1.32 -3.17
C ARG A 330 16.41 -2.83 -3.26
N TYR A 331 16.27 -3.53 -2.13
CA TYR A 331 16.03 -4.98 -2.11
C TYR A 331 14.73 -5.42 -2.80
N LYS A 332 13.71 -4.56 -2.86
CA LYS A 332 12.42 -4.90 -3.48
C LYS A 332 12.55 -5.17 -4.99
N GLY A 333 13.55 -4.55 -5.63
CA GLY A 333 13.94 -4.83 -7.01
C GLY A 333 14.48 -6.25 -7.25
N ASN A 334 14.80 -7.00 -6.20
CA ASN A 334 15.29 -8.38 -6.33
C ASN A 334 14.16 -9.42 -6.49
N PHE A 335 12.89 -9.03 -6.35
CA PHE A 335 11.74 -9.89 -6.57
C PHE A 335 11.32 -9.82 -8.04
N ARG A 336 11.94 -10.65 -8.89
CA ARG A 336 11.88 -10.49 -10.35
C ARG A 336 10.80 -11.35 -11.00
N PRO A 337 10.17 -10.87 -12.09
CA PRO A 337 10.38 -9.56 -12.73
C PRO A 337 9.65 -8.42 -12.00
N GLN A 338 10.27 -7.24 -11.86
CA GLN A 338 9.57 -6.05 -11.35
C GLN A 338 9.26 -5.07 -12.47
N TYR A 339 8.13 -4.38 -12.32
CA TYR A 339 7.75 -3.23 -13.14
C TYR A 339 7.60 -2.00 -12.27
N ILE A 340 8.08 -0.86 -12.76
CA ILE A 340 7.89 0.47 -12.16
C ILE A 340 6.76 1.19 -12.89
N LEU A 341 5.91 1.87 -12.12
CA LEU A 341 4.93 2.81 -12.64
C LEU A 341 5.63 4.11 -13.08
N ASP A 342 5.47 4.48 -14.34
CA ASP A 342 5.93 5.76 -14.87
C ASP A 342 5.19 6.92 -14.15
N PRO A 343 5.93 7.90 -13.61
CA PRO A 343 5.34 8.96 -12.78
C PRO A 343 4.52 9.99 -13.56
N GLU A 344 4.65 10.05 -14.89
CA GLU A 344 3.98 11.05 -15.73
C GLU A 344 2.78 10.46 -16.45
N THR A 345 2.86 9.21 -16.92
CA THR A 345 1.83 8.60 -17.78
C THR A 345 1.12 7.39 -17.20
N TYR A 346 1.58 6.88 -16.04
CA TYR A 346 1.05 5.65 -15.42
C TYR A 346 1.17 4.38 -16.26
N THR A 347 2.06 4.38 -17.25
CA THR A 347 2.48 3.15 -17.93
C THR A 347 3.41 2.35 -17.02
N TRP A 348 3.51 1.05 -17.28
CA TRP A 348 4.36 0.16 -16.50
C TRP A 348 5.55 -0.29 -17.31
N ASP A 349 6.74 0.05 -16.85
CA ASP A 349 8.00 -0.29 -17.52
C ASP A 349 8.78 -1.33 -16.70
N PRO A 350 9.44 -2.31 -17.34
CA PRO A 350 10.34 -3.21 -16.66
C PRO A 350 11.40 -2.45 -15.86
N LEU A 351 11.63 -2.85 -14.60
CA LEU A 351 12.67 -2.27 -13.76
C LEU A 351 14.07 -2.51 -14.34
N GLU A 352 14.28 -3.69 -14.93
CA GLU A 352 15.57 -4.11 -15.48
C GLU A 352 15.77 -3.58 -16.92
N GLY A 353 17.01 -3.22 -17.24
CA GLY A 353 17.39 -2.69 -18.55
C GLY A 353 17.46 -1.16 -18.54
N GLU A 354 16.87 -0.54 -19.57
CA GLU A 354 16.92 0.90 -19.83
C GLU A 354 16.59 1.74 -18.57
N LEU A 355 15.53 1.36 -17.85
CA LEU A 355 15.08 2.11 -16.67
C LEU A 355 16.12 2.11 -15.56
N SER A 356 16.65 0.94 -15.19
CA SER A 356 17.67 0.81 -14.16
C SER A 356 18.95 1.59 -14.51
N GLU A 357 19.39 1.53 -15.78
CA GLU A 357 20.59 2.24 -16.23
C GLU A 357 20.44 3.77 -16.16
N LYS A 358 19.23 4.28 -16.41
CA LYS A 358 18.92 5.71 -16.24
C LYS A 358 18.80 6.10 -14.77
N LEU A 359 18.21 5.24 -13.93
CA LEU A 359 18.09 5.46 -12.49
C LEU A 359 19.45 5.47 -11.78
N ASP A 360 20.43 4.70 -12.27
CA ASP A 360 21.81 4.76 -11.77
C ASP A 360 22.50 6.11 -12.11
N LYS A 361 22.01 6.84 -13.14
CA LYS A 361 22.58 8.14 -13.57
C LYS A 361 21.85 9.36 -12.98
N ARG A 362 20.54 9.28 -12.75
CA ARG A 362 19.73 10.38 -12.21
C ARG A 362 18.59 9.86 -11.33
N SER A 363 18.20 10.64 -10.33
CA SER A 363 17.19 10.24 -9.33
C SER A 363 15.78 10.10 -9.91
N TYR A 364 15.36 11.07 -10.75
CA TYR A 364 14.04 11.09 -11.38
C TYR A 364 14.12 10.63 -12.84
N VAL A 365 13.30 9.65 -13.20
CA VAL A 365 13.20 9.06 -14.53
C VAL A 365 11.73 8.85 -14.86
N SER A 366 11.29 9.41 -15.99
CA SER A 366 10.09 8.99 -16.72
C SER A 366 10.55 8.48 -18.08
N LEU A 367 10.24 7.23 -18.42
CA LEU A 367 10.59 6.68 -19.72
C LEU A 367 9.65 7.17 -20.80
N SER A 368 8.39 7.42 -20.47
CA SER A 368 7.46 8.02 -21.44
C SER A 368 7.98 9.37 -21.91
N ARG A 369 8.49 10.20 -20.98
CA ARG A 369 9.11 11.49 -21.33
C ARG A 369 10.38 11.32 -22.14
N ASP A 370 11.28 10.43 -21.71
CA ASP A 370 12.53 10.19 -22.42
C ASP A 370 12.33 9.70 -23.85
N ARG A 371 11.28 8.89 -24.09
CA ARG A 371 10.92 8.36 -25.41
C ARG A 371 10.20 9.38 -26.27
N ALA A 372 9.44 10.31 -25.69
CA ALA A 372 8.76 11.39 -26.40
C ALA A 372 9.75 12.43 -26.99
N GLY A 373 11.00 12.42 -26.55
CA GLY A 373 12.05 13.34 -27.00
C GLY A 373 12.12 14.62 -26.16
N PRO A 374 13.04 15.55 -26.48
CA PRO A 374 13.15 16.81 -25.76
C PRO A 374 11.91 17.67 -26.02
N SER A 375 10.97 17.69 -25.07
CA SER A 375 9.95 18.73 -24.98
C SER A 375 10.48 19.90 -24.15
N ASP A 376 10.17 21.14 -24.56
CA ASP A 376 10.55 22.37 -23.84
C ASP A 376 9.96 22.47 -22.41
N SER A 377 9.03 21.58 -22.05
CA SER A 377 8.47 21.46 -20.70
C SER A 377 9.37 20.65 -19.77
N GLN A 378 10.59 21.11 -19.52
CA GLN A 378 11.24 20.78 -18.25
C GLN A 378 10.35 21.34 -17.12
N PRO A 379 10.15 20.62 -15.99
CA PRO A 379 9.49 21.22 -14.84
C PRO A 379 10.24 22.51 -14.49
N ILE A 380 9.59 23.65 -14.68
CA ILE A 380 10.21 24.95 -14.40
C ILE A 380 10.57 24.94 -12.91
N PRO A 381 11.85 25.15 -12.55
CA PRO A 381 12.22 25.26 -11.15
C PRO A 381 11.41 26.39 -10.53
N LEU A 382 10.60 26.07 -9.53
CA LEU A 382 9.91 27.09 -8.75
C LEU A 382 10.94 27.99 -8.07
N ASP A 383 10.64 29.29 -8.05
CA ASP A 383 11.45 30.28 -7.36
C ASP A 383 11.56 29.88 -5.87
N PRO A 384 12.79 29.74 -5.32
CA PRO A 384 12.99 29.33 -3.92
C PRO A 384 12.37 30.29 -2.90
N ASP A 385 12.05 31.54 -3.29
CA ASP A 385 11.46 32.53 -2.40
C ASP A 385 9.91 32.44 -2.32
N VAL A 386 9.27 31.61 -3.15
CA VAL A 386 7.81 31.46 -3.15
C VAL A 386 7.37 30.38 -2.16
N ASN A 387 6.41 30.74 -1.30
CA ASN A 387 5.77 29.76 -0.42
C ASN A 387 4.91 28.79 -1.24
N GLU A 388 5.38 27.55 -1.37
CA GLU A 388 4.69 26.51 -2.16
C GLU A 388 3.33 26.12 -1.59
N GLU A 389 3.07 26.38 -0.31
CA GLU A 389 1.75 26.14 0.30
C GLU A 389 0.67 27.08 -0.23
N ASP A 390 1.08 28.21 -0.82
CA ASP A 390 0.19 29.21 -1.41
C ASP A 390 -0.01 28.99 -2.93
N LEU A 391 0.76 28.08 -3.53
CA LEU A 391 0.65 27.74 -4.95
C LEU A 391 -0.42 26.67 -5.19
N SER A 392 -1.12 26.82 -6.30
CA SER A 392 -1.99 25.75 -6.80
C SER A 392 -1.18 24.56 -7.30
N LEU A 393 -1.80 23.38 -7.26
CA LEU A 393 -1.24 22.16 -7.86
C LEU A 393 -0.88 22.36 -9.35
N PHE A 394 -1.66 23.19 -10.06
CA PHE A 394 -1.47 23.50 -11.47
C PHE A 394 -0.23 24.36 -11.71
N GLU A 395 0.12 25.27 -10.79
CA GLU A 395 1.37 26.04 -10.84
C GLU A 395 2.57 25.16 -10.45
N ILE A 396 2.38 24.25 -9.48
CA ILE A 396 3.40 23.29 -9.04
C ILE A 396 3.78 22.31 -10.17
N ASN A 397 2.89 22.08 -11.15
CA ASN A 397 3.09 21.15 -12.26
C ASN A 397 3.49 19.75 -11.77
N MET A 398 2.70 19.19 -10.83
CA MET A 398 2.96 17.86 -10.28
C MET A 398 2.89 16.79 -11.40
N PRO A 399 3.92 15.95 -11.58
CA PRO A 399 3.87 14.88 -12.59
C PRO A 399 2.67 13.94 -12.43
N GLY A 400 2.05 13.61 -13.57
CA GLY A 400 0.93 12.67 -13.65
C GLY A 400 -0.41 13.21 -13.12
N THR A 401 -0.53 14.53 -12.88
CA THR A 401 -1.83 15.16 -12.63
C THR A 401 -2.42 15.68 -13.92
N LEU A 402 -3.76 15.74 -14.00
CA LEU A 402 -4.41 16.41 -15.12
C LEU A 402 -4.04 17.90 -15.11
N THR A 403 -3.89 18.47 -16.30
CA THR A 403 -3.77 19.91 -16.51
C THR A 403 -5.08 20.62 -16.18
N LEU A 404 -5.02 21.93 -15.94
CA LEU A 404 -6.23 22.72 -15.68
C LEU A 404 -7.26 22.60 -16.82
N ASP A 405 -6.82 22.55 -18.07
CA ASP A 405 -7.72 22.45 -19.22
C ASP A 405 -8.36 21.05 -19.34
N GLU A 406 -7.63 19.99 -19.00
CA GLU A 406 -8.21 18.65 -18.89
C GLU A 406 -9.23 18.56 -17.75
N VAL A 407 -8.99 19.25 -16.63
CA VAL A 407 -9.94 19.31 -15.51
C VAL A 407 -11.19 20.10 -15.89
N LYS A 408 -11.06 21.22 -16.62
CA LYS A 408 -12.22 21.96 -17.16
C LYS A 408 -13.09 21.12 -18.08
N ALA A 409 -12.53 20.09 -18.72
CA ALA A 409 -13.28 19.17 -19.56
C ALA A 409 -14.03 18.08 -18.76
N LEU A 410 -13.79 17.97 -17.45
CA LEU A 410 -14.54 17.08 -16.56
C LEU A 410 -15.86 17.71 -16.13
N ASP A 411 -16.87 16.87 -15.96
CA ASP A 411 -18.14 17.26 -15.36
C ASP A 411 -18.01 17.33 -13.83
N LEU A 412 -17.49 18.45 -13.33
CA LEU A 412 -17.39 18.71 -11.89
C LEU A 412 -18.73 19.19 -11.31
N ASP A 413 -19.63 19.71 -12.13
CA ASP A 413 -20.92 20.28 -11.73
C ASP A 413 -21.82 19.23 -11.08
N HIS A 414 -21.84 18.02 -11.65
CA HIS A 414 -22.62 16.88 -11.14
C HIS A 414 -21.81 15.94 -10.25
N TRP A 415 -20.58 16.31 -9.86
CA TRP A 415 -19.83 15.52 -8.89
C TRP A 415 -20.49 15.65 -7.52
N LEU A 416 -20.70 14.53 -6.83
CA LEU A 416 -21.45 14.52 -5.58
C LEU A 416 -20.62 15.04 -4.41
N LEU A 417 -21.17 15.96 -3.63
CA LEU A 417 -20.68 16.42 -2.35
C LEU A 417 -21.54 15.85 -1.22
N LEU A 418 -20.92 15.21 -0.23
CA LEU A 418 -21.58 14.79 1.00
C LEU A 418 -21.50 15.93 2.03
N VAL A 419 -22.66 16.47 2.41
CA VAL A 419 -22.79 17.49 3.45
C VAL A 419 -23.78 16.99 4.50
N ARG A 420 -23.32 16.82 5.75
CA ARG A 420 -24.17 16.38 6.88
C ARG A 420 -25.03 15.15 6.57
N GLY A 421 -24.45 14.17 5.88
CA GLY A 421 -25.13 12.92 5.52
C GLY A 421 -26.05 12.99 4.29
N THR A 422 -26.09 14.11 3.57
CA THR A 422 -26.88 14.27 2.33
C THR A 422 -25.97 14.53 1.15
N PHE A 423 -26.28 13.90 0.00
CA PHE A 423 -25.59 14.17 -1.25
C PHE A 423 -26.21 15.38 -1.96
N VAL A 424 -25.35 16.28 -2.41
CA VAL A 424 -25.68 17.50 -3.16
C VAL A 424 -24.75 17.56 -4.36
N GLU A 425 -25.21 18.04 -5.51
CA GLU A 425 -24.35 18.26 -6.67
C GLU A 425 -23.57 19.56 -6.51
N MET A 426 -22.33 19.65 -7.00
CA MET A 426 -21.53 20.87 -6.84
C MET A 426 -22.21 22.10 -7.44
N ILE A 427 -22.98 21.94 -8.52
CA ILE A 427 -23.73 23.02 -9.16
C ILE A 427 -24.77 23.67 -8.24
N ASP A 428 -25.27 22.94 -7.24
CA ASP A 428 -26.23 23.46 -6.26
C ASP A 428 -25.55 24.36 -5.20
N LEU A 429 -24.21 24.44 -5.19
CA LEU A 429 -23.47 25.28 -4.24
C LEU A 429 -23.54 26.75 -4.65
N VAL A 430 -23.82 27.61 -3.67
CA VAL A 430 -23.91 29.06 -3.89
C VAL A 430 -22.57 29.61 -4.39
N GLY A 431 -22.59 30.19 -5.58
CA GLY A 431 -21.43 30.81 -6.22
C GLY A 431 -20.54 29.85 -7.03
N TRP A 432 -20.89 28.57 -7.14
CA TRP A 432 -20.08 27.54 -7.84
C TRP A 432 -19.72 27.93 -9.28
N GLU A 433 -20.66 28.50 -10.03
CA GLU A 433 -20.44 28.88 -11.43
C GLU A 433 -19.40 29.99 -11.58
N THR A 434 -19.36 30.92 -10.62
CA THR A 434 -18.46 32.09 -10.64
C THR A 434 -17.13 31.89 -9.92
N MET A 435 -16.98 30.79 -9.17
CA MET A 435 -15.75 30.52 -8.43
C MET A 435 -14.59 30.20 -9.39
N PRO A 436 -13.38 30.75 -9.16
CA PRO A 436 -12.20 30.41 -9.94
C PRO A 436 -11.80 28.94 -9.74
N MET A 437 -11.24 28.31 -10.77
CA MET A 437 -10.79 26.91 -10.74
C MET A 437 -9.28 26.78 -10.51
N ASP A 438 -8.55 27.86 -10.76
CA ASP A 438 -7.10 28.00 -10.67
C ASP A 438 -6.62 28.51 -9.30
N GLN A 439 -7.54 28.94 -8.44
CA GLN A 439 -7.21 29.49 -7.11
C GLN A 439 -7.32 28.41 -6.02
N PRO A 440 -6.22 28.04 -5.32
CA PRO A 440 -6.21 26.93 -4.37
C PRO A 440 -7.06 27.20 -3.11
N GLN A 441 -7.34 28.47 -2.82
CA GLN A 441 -8.19 28.87 -1.68
C GLN A 441 -9.69 28.87 -2.01
N SER A 442 -10.06 28.74 -3.30
CA SER A 442 -11.45 28.67 -3.70
C SER A 442 -11.98 27.24 -3.62
N LEU A 443 -13.26 27.07 -3.30
CA LEU A 443 -13.86 25.74 -3.22
C LEU A 443 -13.74 24.97 -4.54
N LYS A 444 -13.98 25.65 -5.67
CA LYS A 444 -13.87 25.06 -7.01
C LYS A 444 -12.43 24.72 -7.36
N GLY A 445 -11.45 25.53 -6.95
CA GLY A 445 -10.04 25.20 -7.05
C GLY A 445 -9.64 23.98 -6.24
N ILE A 446 -10.04 23.89 -4.97
CA ILE A 446 -9.82 22.70 -4.11
C ILE A 446 -10.37 21.43 -4.78
N ILE A 447 -11.59 21.50 -5.31
CA ILE A 447 -12.22 20.38 -6.03
C ILE A 447 -11.48 20.06 -7.33
N ALA A 448 -11.05 21.06 -8.08
CA ALA A 448 -10.33 20.89 -9.33
C ALA A 448 -8.96 20.24 -9.11
N GLU A 449 -8.21 20.65 -8.10
CA GLU A 449 -6.96 19.99 -7.72
C GLU A 449 -7.21 18.53 -7.34
N LEU A 450 -8.24 18.27 -6.52
CA LEU A 450 -8.59 16.91 -6.13
C LEU A 450 -8.91 16.06 -7.36
N ALA A 451 -9.73 16.57 -8.27
CA ALA A 451 -10.03 15.91 -9.55
C ALA A 451 -8.77 15.65 -10.38
N ALA A 452 -7.85 16.61 -10.44
CA ALA A 452 -6.61 16.49 -11.19
C ALA A 452 -5.73 15.33 -10.70
N VAL A 453 -5.61 15.17 -9.38
CA VAL A 453 -4.78 14.11 -8.79
C VAL A 453 -5.47 12.75 -8.84
N LEU A 454 -6.78 12.70 -8.56
CA LEU A 454 -7.58 11.47 -8.54
C LEU A 454 -7.77 10.89 -9.94
N GLY A 455 -7.98 11.73 -10.95
CA GLY A 455 -8.27 11.34 -12.32
C GLY A 455 -9.75 11.05 -12.61
N PRO A 456 -10.11 10.94 -13.89
CA PRO A 456 -11.50 10.99 -14.35
C PRO A 456 -12.36 9.82 -13.88
N SER A 457 -11.80 8.60 -13.85
CA SER A 457 -12.55 7.39 -13.47
C SER A 457 -12.92 7.40 -11.98
N ILE A 458 -11.99 7.79 -11.10
CA ILE A 458 -12.30 8.00 -9.68
C ILE A 458 -13.33 9.12 -9.51
N VAL A 459 -13.12 10.29 -10.11
CA VAL A 459 -14.06 11.44 -10.02
C VAL A 459 -15.49 11.00 -10.32
N LYS A 460 -15.71 10.36 -11.47
CA LYS A 460 -17.05 9.92 -11.91
C LYS A 460 -17.75 8.95 -10.96
N ASN A 461 -16.99 8.14 -10.21
CA ASN A 461 -17.53 7.07 -9.37
C ASN A 461 -17.38 7.37 -7.88
N SER A 462 -17.19 8.64 -7.52
CA SER A 462 -16.90 9.07 -6.15
C SER A 462 -17.80 10.19 -5.66
N ALA A 463 -17.71 10.47 -4.37
CA ALA A 463 -18.21 11.70 -3.77
C ALA A 463 -17.09 12.37 -2.96
N VAL A 464 -17.22 13.68 -2.80
CA VAL A 464 -16.30 14.51 -2.01
C VAL A 464 -16.95 14.86 -0.68
N VAL A 465 -16.15 15.06 0.35
CA VAL A 465 -16.57 15.52 1.68
C VAL A 465 -15.66 16.68 2.08
N LEU A 466 -16.23 17.85 2.34
CA LEU A 466 -15.41 19.05 2.65
C LEU A 466 -15.68 19.61 4.06
N PHE A 467 -16.78 19.20 4.70
CA PHE A 467 -17.33 19.87 5.89
C PHE A 467 -17.81 18.91 6.99
N ASP A 468 -17.14 17.75 7.17
CA ASP A 468 -17.48 16.78 8.23
C ASP A 468 -16.76 17.06 9.55
#